data_AF-A0A1I1TR73-F1
#
_entry.id   AF-A0A1I1TR73-F1
#
_cell.length_a   1.000
_cell.length_b   1.000
_cell.length_c   1.000
_cell.angle_alpha   90.00
_cell.angle_beta   90.00
_cell.angle_gamma   90.00
#
_symmetry.space_group_name_H-M   'P 1'
#
loop_
_entity.id
_entity.type
_entity.pdbx_description
1 polymer ?
#
loop_
_entity_poly.entity_id
_entity_poly.type
_entity_poly.pdbx_seq_one_letter_code
_entity_poly.pdbx_strand_id
1 'polypeptide(L)'
;MVSLEPQVARLVDELAQYHGHRTLWLDRRGYLCHAEPEDDFEDIGYQYVATLFKPTGDELRATITHFTARRAARLGACPVPGAFHMHPVPVLMAI
;
A
#
# COMPACT_ATOMS: atom_id res chain seq x y z
N MET A 1 -6.84 8.99 12.33
CA MET A 1 -6.07 7.74 12.08
C MET A 1 -6.89 6.62 12.69
N VAL A 2 -7.33 5.64 11.90
CA VAL A 2 -8.16 4.53 12.41
C VAL A 2 -7.29 3.63 13.29
N SER A 3 -7.83 3.14 14.40
CA SER A 3 -7.08 2.22 15.27
C SER A 3 -6.81 0.90 14.54
N LEU A 4 -5.57 0.41 14.63
CA LEU A 4 -5.12 -0.79 13.93
C LEU A 4 -5.58 -2.08 14.63
N GLU A 5 -5.52 -2.10 15.96
CA GLU A 5 -5.87 -3.25 16.80
C GLU A 5 -7.24 -3.88 16.48
N PRO A 6 -8.36 -3.12 16.44
CA PRO A 6 -9.66 -3.71 16.15
C PRO A 6 -9.76 -4.23 14.72
N GLN A 7 -9.03 -3.63 13.77
CA GLN A 7 -8.99 -4.13 12.39
C GLN A 7 -8.22 -5.45 12.29
N VAL A 8 -7.10 -5.58 13.01
CA VAL A 8 -6.32 -6.82 13.06
C VAL A 8 -7.16 -7.96 13.65
N ALA A 9 -7.81 -7.73 14.79
CA ALA A 9 -8.65 -8.76 15.41
C ALA A 9 -9.77 -9.22 14.46
N ARG A 10 -10.50 -8.26 13.86
CA ARG A 10 -11.57 -8.56 12.89
C ARG A 10 -11.04 -9.37 11.70
N LEU A 11 -9.92 -8.96 11.11
CA LEU A 11 -9.35 -9.61 9.93
C LEU A 11 -8.85 -11.02 10.23
N VAL A 12 -8.28 -11.29 11.41
CA VAL A 12 -7.88 -12.66 11.79
C VAL A 12 -9.10 -13.57 11.81
N ASP A 13 -10.19 -13.13 12.45
CA ASP A 13 -11.44 -13.91 12.55
C ASP A 13 -12.10 -14.10 11.17
N GLU A 14 -12.09 -13.09 10.31
CA GLU A 14 -12.59 -13.17 8.94
C GLU A 14 -11.75 -14.13 8.09
N LEU A 15 -10.42 -13.97 8.11
CA LEU A 15 -9.50 -14.77 7.30
C LEU A 15 -9.45 -16.25 7.71
N ALA A 16 -9.68 -16.55 8.99
CA ALA A 16 -9.74 -17.93 9.49
C ALA A 16 -10.87 -18.77 8.85
N GLN A 17 -11.94 -18.10 8.39
CA GLN A 17 -13.13 -18.75 7.79
C GLN A 17 -12.91 -19.19 6.34
N TYR A 18 -11.88 -18.69 5.66
CA TYR A 18 -11.62 -19.00 4.25
C TYR A 18 -10.67 -20.19 4.08
N HIS A 19 -10.89 -20.99 3.04
CA HIS A 19 -10.06 -22.16 2.73
C HIS A 19 -8.93 -21.88 1.72
N GLY A 20 -8.74 -20.62 1.33
CA GLY A 20 -7.75 -20.20 0.35
C GLY A 20 -7.04 -18.91 0.73
N HIS A 21 -6.09 -18.51 -0.10
CA HIS A 21 -5.40 -17.24 0.06
C HIS A 21 -6.37 -16.06 -0.09
N ARG A 22 -6.12 -15.00 0.68
CA ARG A 22 -6.82 -13.71 0.53
C ARG A 22 -5.80 -12.59 0.43
N THR A 23 -6.10 -11.63 -0.42
CA THR A 23 -5.27 -10.44 -0.60
C THR A 23 -5.79 -9.30 0.25
N LEU A 24 -4.90 -8.70 1.02
CA LEU A 24 -5.16 -7.54 1.87
C LEU A 24 -4.90 -6.25 1.10
N TRP A 25 -5.86 -5.34 1.23
CA TRP A 25 -5.89 -4.06 0.56
C TRP A 25 -6.06 -2.94 1.58
N LEU A 26 -5.29 -1.86 1.42
CA LEU A 26 -5.38 -0.67 2.26
C LEU A 26 -5.98 0.49 1.47
N ASP A 27 -7.08 1.07 1.96
CA ASP A 27 -7.70 2.24 1.35
C ASP A 27 -6.95 3.56 1.70
N ARG A 28 -7.34 4.67 1.07
CA ARG A 28 -6.75 5.99 1.32
C ARG A 28 -7.04 6.55 2.71
N ARG A 29 -8.06 6.03 3.40
CA ARG A 29 -8.50 6.47 4.73
C ARG A 29 -7.84 5.65 5.85
N GLY A 30 -7.10 4.60 5.50
CA GLY A 30 -6.40 3.70 6.43
C GLY A 30 -7.24 2.49 6.88
N TYR A 31 -8.27 2.12 6.13
CA TYR A 31 -9.05 0.90 6.36
C TYR A 31 -8.46 -0.27 5.59
N LEU A 32 -8.40 -1.42 6.26
CA LEU A 32 -8.02 -2.69 5.67
C LEU A 32 -9.25 -3.51 5.30
N CYS A 33 -9.20 -4.11 4.11
CA CYS A 33 -10.14 -5.12 3.65
C CYS A 33 -9.39 -6.29 3.00
N HIS A 34 -10.11 -7.38 2.70
CA HIS A 34 -9.58 -8.53 2.00
C HIS A 34 -10.43 -8.87 0.77
N ALA A 35 -9.81 -9.42 -0.26
CA ALA A 35 -10.47 -9.87 -1.50
C ALA A 35 -9.84 -11.18 -2.00
N GLU A 36 -10.38 -11.74 -3.08
CA GLU A 36 -9.73 -12.87 -3.76
C GLU A 36 -8.43 -12.41 -4.43
N PRO A 37 -7.43 -13.29 -4.59
CA PRO A 37 -6.15 -12.91 -5.22
C PRO A 37 -6.29 -12.42 -6.66
N GLU A 38 -7.38 -12.79 -7.33
CA GLU A 38 -7.73 -12.33 -8.68
C GLU A 38 -8.46 -10.99 -8.71
N ASP A 39 -8.97 -10.51 -7.56
CA ASP A 39 -9.55 -9.19 -7.44
C ASP A 39 -8.44 -8.13 -7.29
N ASP A 40 -8.41 -7.15 -8.20
CA ASP A 40 -7.47 -6.03 -8.18
C ASP A 40 -8.19 -4.72 -7.81
N PHE A 41 -7.72 -4.07 -6.75
CA PHE A 41 -8.23 -2.77 -6.29
C PHE A 41 -7.25 -1.61 -6.45
N GLU A 42 -6.10 -1.80 -7.11
CA GLU A 42 -5.12 -0.74 -7.37
C GLU A 42 -5.74 0.40 -8.21
N ASP A 43 -6.53 0.05 -9.22
CA ASP A 43 -7.19 1.00 -10.13
C ASP A 43 -8.20 1.93 -9.43
N ILE A 44 -8.80 1.45 -8.33
CA ILE A 44 -9.71 2.24 -7.49
C ILE A 44 -9.00 2.90 -6.29
N GLY A 45 -7.67 2.86 -6.27
CA GLY A 45 -6.82 3.62 -5.36
C GLY A 45 -6.54 2.95 -4.03
N TYR A 46 -6.76 1.63 -3.92
CA TYR A 46 -6.26 0.83 -2.80
C TYR A 46 -4.79 0.48 -3.04
N GLN A 47 -4.10 0.13 -1.96
CA GLN A 47 -2.72 -0.35 -2.03
C GLN A 47 -2.66 -1.80 -1.61
N TYR A 48 -1.99 -2.61 -2.43
CA TYR A 48 -1.67 -3.98 -2.08
C TYR A 48 -0.79 -4.04 -0.82
N VAL A 49 -1.22 -4.82 0.17
CA VAL A 49 -0.47 -5.05 1.42
C VAL A 49 0.26 -6.39 1.36
N ALA A 50 -0.50 -7.48 1.23
CA ALA A 50 0.01 -8.85 1.19
C ALA A 50 -1.09 -9.84 0.78
N THR A 51 -0.69 -11.00 0.26
CA THR A 51 -1.56 -12.17 0.09
C THR A 51 -1.22 -13.21 1.16
N LEU A 52 -2.20 -13.58 1.99
CA LEU A 52 -2.00 -14.41 3.18
C LEU A 52 -2.98 -15.59 3.19
N PHE A 53 -2.61 -16.66 3.90
CA PHE A 53 -3.46 -17.82 4.12
C PHE A 53 -3.60 -18.05 5.63
N LYS A 54 -4.80 -17.81 6.18
CA LYS A 54 -5.12 -17.98 7.61
C LYS A 54 -4.03 -17.44 8.55
N PRO A 55 -3.64 -16.16 8.45
CA PRO A 55 -2.59 -15.60 9.29
C PRO A 55 -3.04 -15.54 10.75
N THR A 56 -2.10 -15.71 11.67
CA THR A 56 -2.27 -15.38 13.08
C THR A 56 -2.31 -13.85 13.27
N GLY A 57 -2.78 -13.40 14.44
CA GLY A 57 -2.79 -11.97 14.77
C GLY A 57 -1.40 -11.33 14.79
N ASP A 58 -0.38 -12.06 15.25
CA ASP A 58 1.00 -11.58 15.25
C ASP A 58 1.57 -11.48 13.84
N GLU A 59 1.33 -12.47 12.99
CA GLU A 59 1.74 -12.42 11.58
C GLU A 59 1.08 -11.25 10.86
N LEU A 60 -0.23 -11.09 11.02
CA LEU A 60 -0.97 -10.00 10.38
C LEU A 60 -0.48 -8.62 10.85
N ARG A 61 -0.25 -8.47 12.16
CA ARG A 61 0.31 -7.24 12.75
C ARG A 61 1.69 -6.95 12.20
N ALA A 62 2.56 -7.95 12.12
CA ALA A 62 3.91 -7.81 11.59
C ALA A 62 3.89 -7.39 10.12
N THR A 63 3.03 -8.01 9.31
CA THR A 63 2.83 -7.65 7.89
C THR A 63 2.41 -6.19 7.74
N ILE A 64 1.40 -5.74 8.48
CA ILE A 64 0.89 -4.36 8.38
C ILE A 64 1.95 -3.36 8.90
N THR A 65 2.66 -3.70 9.97
CA THR A 65 3.75 -2.86 10.51
C THR A 65 4.88 -2.72 9.48
N HIS A 66 5.28 -3.82 8.83
CA HIS A 66 6.31 -3.77 7.80
C HIS A 66 5.87 -2.94 6.59
N PHE A 67 4.64 -3.14 6.13
CA PHE A 67 4.06 -2.38 5.03
C PHE A 67 4.02 -0.86 5.34
N THR A 68 3.52 -0.49 6.52
CA THR A 68 3.43 0.92 6.94
C THR A 68 4.80 1.55 7.11
N ALA A 69 5.77 0.84 7.67
CA ALA A 69 7.16 1.31 7.77
C ALA A 69 7.77 1.54 6.37
N ARG A 70 7.60 0.61 5.43
CA ARG A 70 8.07 0.76 4.05
C ARG A 70 7.38 1.93 3.34
N ARG A 71 6.09 2.13 3.57
CA ARG A 71 5.34 3.27 3.03
C ARG A 71 5.83 4.60 3.61
N ALA A 72 6.03 4.67 4.93
CA ALA A 72 6.57 5.84 5.60
C ALA A 72 7.97 6.18 5.09
N ALA A 73 8.83 5.18 4.88
CA ALA A 73 10.15 5.37 4.31
C ALA A 73 10.08 5.95 2.88
N ARG A 74 9.15 5.49 2.04
CA ARG A 74 8.95 6.06 0.69
C ARG A 74 8.45 7.51 0.71
N LEU A 75 7.60 7.85 1.67
CA LEU A 75 7.07 9.21 1.83
C LEU A 75 8.07 10.16 2.50
N GLY A 76 8.93 9.64 3.38
CA GLY A 76 10.01 10.40 4.02
C GLY A 76 11.27 10.53 3.15
N ALA A 77 11.46 9.63 2.20
CA ALA A 77 12.57 9.63 1.25
C ALA A 77 12.29 10.49 0.01
N CYS A 78 11.52 11.57 0.10
CA CYS A 78 11.45 12.57 -0.96
C CYS A 78 12.79 13.35 -1.02
N PRO A 79 13.63 13.24 -2.07
CA PRO A 79 14.46 14.37 -2.43
C PRO A 79 13.61 15.26 -3.34
N VAL A 80 13.17 16.42 -2.86
CA VAL A 80 12.78 17.52 -3.76
C VAL A 80 13.31 18.84 -3.18
N PRO A 81 13.87 19.78 -3.97
CA PRO A 81 13.94 19.87 -5.44
C PRO A 81 15.36 20.17 -5.98
N GLY A 82 15.74 19.59 -7.12
CA GLY A 82 16.98 19.98 -7.79
C GLY A 82 17.08 19.48 -9.23
N ALA A 83 17.08 20.42 -10.17
CA ALA A 83 17.42 20.26 -11.59
C ALA A 83 16.40 19.57 -12.52
N PHE A 84 15.25 20.24 -12.74
CA PHE A 84 14.89 20.46 -14.15
C PHE A 84 15.84 21.55 -14.67
N HIS A 85 16.99 21.13 -15.20
CA HIS A 85 17.82 22.01 -16.01
C HIS A 85 17.02 22.30 -17.29
N MET A 86 16.32 23.44 -17.33
CA MET A 86 15.85 24.00 -18.59
C MET A 86 17.09 24.28 -19.44
N HIS A 87 17.32 23.45 -20.45
CA HIS A 87 18.22 23.80 -21.52
C HIS A 87 17.67 25.07 -22.19
N PRO A 88 18.44 26.17 -22.31
CA PRO A 88 18.07 27.22 -23.24
C PRO A 88 18.18 26.62 -24.66
N VAL A 89 17.04 26.49 -25.34
CA VAL A 89 17.01 26.16 -26.77
C VAL A 89 17.62 27.36 -27.51
N PRO A 90 18.72 27.21 -28.26
CA PRO A 90 19.18 28.29 -29.13
C PRO A 90 18.21 28.40 -30.30
N VAL A 91 17.44 29.48 -30.36
CA VAL A 91 16.84 29.95 -31.61
C VAL A 91 17.98 30.42 -32.50
N LEU A 92 18.28 29.63 -33.54
CA LEU A 92 18.98 30.12 -34.72
C LEU A 92 17.92 30.30 -35.80
N MET A 93 17.45 31.54 -35.97
CA MET A 93 16.74 31.96 -37.17
C MET A 93 17.73 32.01 -38.32
N ALA A 94 17.45 31.26 -39.38
CA ALA A 94 18.07 31.43 -40.68
C ALA A 94 17.35 32.55 -41.44
N ILE A 95 18.10 33.55 -41.92
CA ILE A 95 17.86 34.24 -43.20
C ILE A 95 19.22 34.59 -43.79
#